data_AF-A0A432GN16-F1
#
_entry.id   AF-A0A432GN16-F1
#
_cell.length_a   1.000
_cell.length_b   1.000
_cell.length_c   1.000
_cell.angle_alpha   90.00
_cell.angle_beta   90.00
_cell.angle_gamma   90.00
#
_symmetry.space_group_name_H-M   'P 1'
#
loop_
_entity.id
_entity.type
_entity.pdbx_description
1 polymer ?
#
loop_
_entity_poly.entity_id
_entity_poly.type
_entity_poly.pdbx_seq_one_letter_code
_entity_poly.pdbx_strand_id
1 'polypeptide(L)'
;MSKIEPGSLEELQNWVNSRIETQVPFRICGNGSRFVSTISGNQKDIPGDILSLKKLDGTCFFDPDDMVVGVEAGMSIRTLQGMLAEENMVLPVNPWFPDSCVGSVVACNDYGPNRMDMGGLRDCIIGIEYINGKGELVQAGGKVVKNVSGYDLTRMMLGSQGGLGVITAVNFKVMPRPVEPHGMFGIFRDEAWLSQLKELRKLRIPLNWIQALSTSDSSWVLGMGYSGNKLNRNRIEGEIREVFGNTLNIQPDGKSYSGQIFTPGEQRFTGFLPSIRDAWKMEESHFHVFATLPTEEIFTFPF
;
A
#
# COMPACT_ATOMS: atom_id res chain seq x y z
N MET A 1 -24.08 2.63 -19.36
CA MET A 1 -23.09 2.90 -18.30
C MET A 1 -22.54 4.29 -18.53
N SER A 2 -22.90 5.25 -17.68
CA SER A 2 -22.30 6.58 -17.69
C SER A 2 -21.16 6.61 -16.65
N LYS A 3 -20.12 7.39 -16.93
CA LYS A 3 -19.04 7.67 -15.96
C LYS A 3 -19.16 9.13 -15.53
N ILE A 4 -19.23 9.36 -14.22
CA ILE A 4 -19.17 10.70 -13.64
C ILE A 4 -17.85 10.89 -12.89
N GLU A 5 -17.33 12.10 -12.93
CA GLU A 5 -16.10 12.52 -12.26
C GLU A 5 -16.37 13.87 -11.58
N PRO A 6 -17.02 13.87 -10.39
CA PRO A 6 -17.39 15.10 -9.70
C PRO A 6 -16.16 15.91 -9.33
N GLY A 7 -16.23 17.23 -9.53
CA GLY A 7 -15.16 18.16 -9.16
C GLY A 7 -15.33 18.79 -7.78
N SER A 8 -16.43 18.47 -7.07
CA SER A 8 -16.71 18.99 -5.73
C SER A 8 -17.52 17.98 -4.89
N LEU A 9 -17.46 18.16 -3.57
CA LEU A 9 -18.26 17.36 -2.64
C LEU A 9 -19.77 17.55 -2.85
N GLU A 10 -20.20 18.77 -3.20
CA GLU A 10 -21.60 19.07 -3.47
C GLU A 10 -22.11 18.32 -4.72
N GLU A 11 -21.36 18.37 -5.82
CA GLU A 11 -21.68 17.63 -7.05
C GLU A 11 -21.74 16.13 -6.79
N LEU A 12 -20.78 15.61 -6.03
CA LEU A 12 -20.73 14.21 -5.62
C LEU A 12 -21.98 13.82 -4.81
N GLN A 13 -22.31 14.59 -3.77
CA GLN A 13 -23.44 14.30 -2.88
C GLN A 13 -24.78 14.37 -3.62
N ASN A 14 -24.97 15.40 -4.46
CA ASN A 14 -26.16 15.52 -5.29
C ASN A 14 -26.32 14.33 -6.24
N TRP A 15 -25.22 13.88 -6.85
CA TRP A 15 -25.26 12.71 -7.73
C TRP A 15 -25.58 11.43 -6.95
N VAL A 16 -24.95 11.19 -5.80
CA VAL A 16 -25.24 10.02 -4.96
C VAL A 16 -26.71 10.01 -4.50
N ASN A 17 -27.24 11.16 -4.08
CA ASN A 17 -28.66 11.31 -3.71
C ASN A 17 -29.58 10.93 -4.87
N SER A 18 -29.28 11.38 -6.10
CA SER A 18 -30.06 10.99 -7.28
C SER A 18 -30.07 9.47 -7.52
N ARG A 19 -28.97 8.77 -7.21
CA ARG A 19 -28.88 7.30 -7.35
C ARG A 19 -29.67 6.57 -6.26
N ILE A 20 -29.68 7.11 -5.05
CA ILE A 20 -30.50 6.60 -3.94
C ILE A 20 -31.99 6.76 -4.29
N GLU A 21 -32.40 7.94 -4.76
CA GLU A 21 -33.79 8.23 -5.15
C GLU A 21 -34.27 7.35 -6.31
N THR A 22 -33.42 7.16 -7.33
CA THR A 22 -33.75 6.35 -8.51
C THR A 22 -33.49 4.86 -8.34
N GLN A 23 -32.92 4.44 -7.20
CA GLN A 23 -32.51 3.07 -6.90
C GLN A 23 -31.62 2.44 -7.99
N VAL A 24 -30.76 3.25 -8.60
CA VAL A 24 -29.83 2.80 -9.66
C VAL A 24 -28.49 2.43 -9.02
N PRO A 25 -28.01 1.17 -9.15
CA PRO A 25 -26.71 0.78 -8.63
C PRO A 25 -25.59 1.44 -9.43
N PHE A 26 -24.48 1.73 -8.74
CA PHE A 26 -23.26 2.25 -9.35
C PHE A 26 -22.03 1.62 -8.73
N ARG A 27 -20.92 1.69 -9.47
CA ARG A 27 -19.60 1.24 -9.05
C ARG A 27 -18.77 2.47 -8.69
N ILE A 28 -17.97 2.36 -7.63
CA ILE A 28 -17.04 3.41 -7.21
C ILE A 28 -15.65 3.06 -7.77
N CYS A 29 -14.93 4.04 -8.31
CA CYS A 29 -13.55 3.87 -8.70
C CYS A 29 -12.68 5.11 -8.41
N GLY A 30 -11.38 4.89 -8.21
CA GLY A 30 -10.38 5.96 -8.26
C GLY A 30 -9.84 6.11 -9.70
N ASN A 31 -8.52 5.98 -9.84
CA ASN A 31 -7.81 5.97 -11.12
C ASN A 31 -7.92 4.65 -11.92
N GLY A 32 -8.62 3.64 -11.39
CA GLY A 32 -8.79 2.37 -12.08
C GLY A 32 -7.60 1.41 -11.99
N SER A 33 -6.62 1.69 -11.13
CA SER A 33 -5.36 0.92 -10.99
C SER A 33 -5.53 -0.55 -10.62
N ARG A 34 -6.63 -0.89 -9.92
CA ARG A 34 -7.04 -2.28 -9.64
C ARG A 34 -8.49 -2.52 -10.04
N PHE A 35 -8.98 -1.76 -11.00
CA PHE A 35 -10.38 -1.87 -11.42
C PHE A 35 -10.50 -3.00 -12.43
N VAL A 36 -10.84 -4.16 -11.90
CA VAL A 36 -11.22 -5.30 -12.72
C VAL A 36 -12.58 -4.97 -13.35
N SER A 37 -12.62 -4.73 -14.67
CA SER A 37 -13.88 -4.49 -15.39
C SER A 37 -14.81 -5.70 -15.31
N THR A 38 -14.22 -6.90 -15.29
CA THR A 38 -14.85 -8.22 -15.32
C THR A 38 -14.28 -9.11 -14.22
N ILE A 39 -15.02 -9.34 -13.13
CA ILE A 39 -14.60 -10.32 -12.10
C ILE A 39 -14.46 -11.68 -12.79
N SER A 40 -13.26 -12.25 -12.74
CA SER A 40 -13.01 -13.62 -13.19
C SER A 40 -13.88 -14.57 -12.35
N GLY A 41 -14.89 -15.15 -12.99
CA GLY A 41 -15.75 -16.20 -12.42
C GLY A 41 -17.19 -15.77 -12.12
N ASN A 42 -18.12 -16.19 -12.98
CA ASN A 42 -19.56 -16.41 -12.76
C ASN A 42 -20.44 -15.34 -12.08
N GLN A 43 -19.96 -14.14 -11.76
CA GLN A 43 -20.84 -13.00 -11.48
C GLN A 43 -21.12 -12.24 -12.77
N LYS A 44 -22.37 -12.34 -13.24
CA LYS A 44 -22.90 -11.50 -14.33
C LYS A 44 -22.48 -10.06 -14.07
N ASP A 45 -21.85 -9.42 -15.06
CA ASP A 45 -21.56 -7.98 -15.06
C ASP A 45 -22.81 -7.25 -14.56
N ILE A 46 -22.75 -6.67 -13.36
CA ILE A 46 -23.82 -5.81 -12.86
C ILE A 46 -23.69 -4.53 -13.68
N PRO A 47 -24.59 -4.25 -14.65
CA PRO A 47 -24.51 -3.03 -15.41
C PRO A 47 -24.79 -1.88 -14.44
N GLY A 48 -23.91 -0.90 -14.38
CA GLY A 48 -24.04 0.22 -13.45
C GLY A 48 -23.25 1.43 -13.92
N ASP A 49 -23.65 2.59 -13.45
CA ASP A 49 -22.85 3.80 -13.65
C ASP A 49 -21.53 3.71 -12.87
N ILE A 50 -20.54 4.49 -13.29
CA ILE A 50 -19.24 4.54 -12.65
C ILE A 50 -19.07 5.92 -12.03
N LEU A 51 -18.90 5.96 -10.71
CA LEU A 51 -18.52 7.13 -9.95
C LEU A 51 -17.01 7.14 -9.74
N SER A 52 -16.32 8.06 -10.39
CA SER A 52 -14.86 8.21 -10.24
C SER A 52 -14.53 9.42 -9.38
N LEU A 53 -13.77 9.20 -8.30
CA LEU A 53 -13.39 10.27 -7.38
C LEU A 53 -12.07 10.96 -7.73
N LYS A 54 -11.45 10.62 -8.87
CA LYS A 54 -10.09 11.07 -9.21
C LYS A 54 -9.89 12.60 -9.25
N LYS A 55 -10.97 13.38 -9.37
CA LYS A 55 -10.94 14.85 -9.40
C LYS A 55 -11.08 15.49 -8.01
N LEU A 56 -11.40 14.71 -6.98
CA LEU A 56 -11.33 15.14 -5.59
C LEU A 56 -9.93 14.78 -5.07
N ASP A 57 -8.92 15.53 -5.51
CA ASP A 57 -7.50 15.28 -5.25
C ASP A 57 -6.82 16.38 -4.41
N GLY A 58 -7.61 17.23 -3.75
CA GLY A 58 -7.13 18.31 -2.90
C GLY A 58 -6.48 17.85 -1.59
N THR A 59 -5.65 18.73 -1.04
CA THR A 59 -5.14 18.60 0.35
C THR A 59 -6.09 19.36 1.27
N CYS A 60 -6.71 18.66 2.23
CA CYS A 60 -7.59 19.28 3.22
C CYS A 60 -6.79 20.01 4.31
N PHE A 61 -5.69 19.40 4.77
CA PHE A 61 -4.70 20.02 5.65
C PHE A 61 -3.41 19.20 5.64
N PHE A 62 -2.29 19.84 5.99
CA PHE A 62 -1.04 19.17 6.31
C PHE A 62 -0.38 19.91 7.47
N ASP A 63 -0.14 19.21 8.57
CA ASP A 63 0.51 19.72 9.77
C ASP A 63 1.75 18.86 10.06
N PRO A 64 2.94 19.28 9.59
CA PRO A 64 4.19 18.55 9.79
C PRO A 64 4.56 18.44 11.27
N ASP A 65 4.32 19.47 12.07
CA ASP A 65 4.68 19.49 13.50
C ASP A 65 3.88 18.44 14.29
N ASP A 66 2.60 18.29 13.95
CA ASP A 66 1.73 17.25 14.52
C ASP A 66 1.85 15.89 13.79
N MET A 67 2.63 15.81 12.71
CA MET A 67 2.77 14.64 11.83
C MET A 67 1.41 14.09 11.36
N VAL A 68 0.53 14.98 10.90
CA VAL A 68 -0.80 14.61 10.40
C VAL A 68 -1.12 15.26 9.06
N VAL A 69 -1.82 14.54 8.21
CA VAL A 69 -2.25 15.00 6.89
C VAL A 69 -3.69 14.56 6.62
N GLY A 70 -4.49 15.44 6.03
CA GLY A 70 -5.83 15.14 5.54
C GLY A 70 -5.90 15.44 4.05
N VAL A 71 -6.37 14.48 3.26
CA VAL A 71 -6.45 14.59 1.80
C VAL A 71 -7.76 14.05 1.27
N GLU A 72 -8.19 14.57 0.14
CA GLU A 72 -9.34 14.05 -0.58
C GLU A 72 -9.06 12.66 -1.16
N ALA A 73 -10.11 11.85 -1.26
CA ALA A 73 -10.04 10.44 -1.58
C ALA A 73 -9.52 10.13 -2.99
N GLY A 74 -9.59 11.09 -3.91
CA GLY A 74 -9.08 11.00 -5.27
C GLY A 74 -7.58 11.23 -5.41
N MET A 75 -6.93 11.82 -4.41
CA MET A 75 -5.48 12.05 -4.45
C MET A 75 -4.73 10.72 -4.60
N SER A 76 -3.74 10.65 -5.49
CA SER A 76 -2.94 9.44 -5.65
C SER A 76 -1.94 9.27 -4.50
N ILE A 77 -1.61 8.02 -4.15
CA ILE A 77 -0.56 7.76 -3.15
C ILE A 77 0.79 8.31 -3.62
N ARG A 78 1.09 8.30 -4.92
CA ARG A 78 2.29 8.93 -5.48
C ARG A 78 2.36 10.42 -5.14
N THR A 79 1.28 11.14 -5.41
CA THR A 79 1.18 12.58 -5.13
C THR A 79 1.34 12.85 -3.64
N LEU A 80 0.61 12.10 -2.80
CA LEU A 80 0.69 12.21 -1.35
C LEU A 80 2.11 11.96 -0.81
N GLN A 81 2.76 10.86 -1.23
CA GLN A 81 4.13 10.56 -0.82
C GLN A 81 5.13 11.61 -1.30
N GLY A 82 4.91 12.21 -2.49
CA GLY A 82 5.71 13.32 -3.00
C GLY A 82 5.62 14.55 -2.09
N MET A 83 4.40 14.96 -1.74
CA MET A 83 4.15 16.08 -0.82
C MET A 83 4.78 15.85 0.57
N LEU A 84 4.62 14.65 1.13
CA LEU A 84 5.21 14.32 2.44
C LEU A 84 6.74 14.30 2.41
N ALA A 85 7.33 13.93 1.27
CA ALA A 85 8.78 13.87 1.13
C ALA A 85 9.45 15.24 1.24
N GLU A 86 8.77 16.32 0.84
CA GLU A 86 9.25 17.70 0.95
C GLU A 86 9.54 18.09 2.40
N GLU A 87 8.76 17.55 3.34
CA GLU A 87 8.91 17.74 4.80
C GLU A 87 9.65 16.60 5.50
N ASN A 88 10.37 15.75 4.73
CA ASN A 88 11.07 14.56 5.24
C ASN A 88 10.14 13.58 6.00
N MET A 89 8.88 13.50 5.56
CA MET A 89 7.86 12.59 6.09
C MET A 89 7.50 11.50 5.09
N VAL A 90 6.80 10.48 5.60
CA VAL A 90 6.31 9.36 4.81
C VAL A 90 5.00 8.84 5.39
N LEU A 91 4.06 8.50 4.52
CA LEU A 91 2.91 7.68 4.90
C LEU A 91 3.38 6.22 4.96
N PRO A 92 3.17 5.47 6.06
CA PRO A 92 3.54 4.06 6.17
C PRO A 92 2.65 3.11 5.35
N VAL A 93 2.23 3.56 4.16
CA VAL A 93 1.38 2.83 3.23
C VAL A 93 2.03 2.89 1.86
N ASN A 94 2.37 1.74 1.30
CA ASN A 94 3.02 1.61 0.00
C ASN A 94 2.26 0.58 -0.86
N PRO A 95 1.11 0.94 -1.44
CA PRO A 95 0.34 0.01 -2.26
C PRO A 95 1.14 -0.41 -3.49
N TRP A 96 0.73 -1.52 -4.11
CA TRP A 96 1.34 -2.03 -5.34
C TRP A 96 1.35 -1.03 -6.48
N PHE A 97 0.25 -0.28 -6.61
CA PHE A 97 0.05 0.72 -7.64
C PHE A 97 0.06 2.09 -6.97
N PRO A 98 1.18 2.84 -7.02
CA PRO A 98 1.32 4.14 -6.36
C PRO A 98 0.34 5.18 -6.91
N ASP A 99 -0.09 5.02 -8.16
CA ASP A 99 -1.08 5.90 -8.79
C ASP A 99 -2.53 5.59 -8.37
N SER A 100 -2.73 4.64 -7.45
CA SER A 100 -4.04 4.41 -6.83
C SER A 100 -4.45 5.60 -5.97
N CYS A 101 -5.73 5.96 -6.07
CA CYS A 101 -6.33 6.97 -5.21
C CYS A 101 -6.38 6.50 -3.75
N VAL A 102 -6.17 7.42 -2.81
CA VAL A 102 -6.21 7.20 -1.36
C VAL A 102 -7.48 6.47 -0.92
N GLY A 103 -8.65 6.90 -1.40
CA GLY A 103 -9.94 6.28 -1.07
C GLY A 103 -10.04 4.83 -1.53
N SER A 104 -9.47 4.49 -2.68
CA SER A 104 -9.42 3.10 -3.17
C SER A 104 -8.47 2.24 -2.33
N VAL A 105 -7.32 2.79 -1.94
CA VAL A 105 -6.36 2.12 -1.05
C VAL A 105 -7.00 1.81 0.30
N VAL A 106 -7.76 2.75 0.87
CA VAL A 106 -8.52 2.56 2.12
C VAL A 106 -9.66 1.54 1.94
N ALA A 107 -10.51 1.72 0.93
CA ALA A 107 -11.66 0.86 0.67
C ALA A 107 -11.26 -0.59 0.38
N CYS A 108 -10.11 -0.83 -0.25
CA CYS A 108 -9.59 -2.16 -0.53
C CYS A 108 -8.69 -2.71 0.60
N ASN A 109 -8.45 -1.94 1.67
CA ASN A 109 -7.46 -2.23 2.70
C ASN A 109 -6.11 -2.63 2.10
N ASP A 110 -5.70 -1.89 1.07
CA ASP A 110 -4.51 -2.19 0.29
C ASP A 110 -3.25 -1.97 1.11
N TYR A 111 -2.28 -2.86 0.93
CA TYR A 111 -1.06 -2.86 1.73
C TYR A 111 0.16 -3.20 0.88
N GLY A 112 1.31 -2.83 1.42
CA GLY A 112 2.60 -3.11 0.83
C GLY A 112 3.54 -3.83 1.79
N PRO A 113 4.75 -4.14 1.29
CA PRO A 113 5.74 -4.90 2.04
C PRO A 113 6.26 -4.17 3.28
N ASN A 114 6.19 -2.83 3.31
CA ASN A 114 6.67 -2.03 4.44
C ASN A 114 5.80 -2.20 5.69
N ARG A 115 4.63 -2.83 5.55
CA ARG A 115 3.69 -3.07 6.65
C ARG A 115 4.31 -3.85 7.81
N MET A 116 5.34 -4.67 7.56
CA MET A 116 5.96 -5.50 8.59
C MET A 116 6.55 -4.70 9.74
N ASP A 117 7.15 -3.54 9.45
CA ASP A 117 7.83 -2.71 10.45
C ASP A 117 7.13 -1.37 10.65
N MET A 118 6.50 -0.84 9.60
CA MET A 118 5.90 0.50 9.62
C MET A 118 4.41 0.50 9.98
N GLY A 119 3.77 -0.68 10.07
CA GLY A 119 2.32 -0.80 10.24
C GLY A 119 1.54 -0.62 8.93
N GLY A 120 0.22 -0.79 8.99
CA GLY A 120 -0.68 -0.63 7.85
C GLY A 120 -1.67 0.53 8.01
N LEU A 121 -2.65 0.60 7.11
CA LEU A 121 -3.71 1.61 7.13
C LEU A 121 -4.43 1.71 8.48
N ARG A 122 -4.66 0.56 9.14
CA ARG A 122 -5.29 0.50 10.46
C ARG A 122 -4.49 1.24 11.54
N ASP A 123 -3.18 1.32 11.39
CA ASP A 123 -2.26 1.90 12.36
C ASP A 123 -2.08 3.41 12.14
N CYS A 124 -2.26 3.89 10.90
CA CYS A 124 -2.04 5.30 10.54
C CYS A 124 -3.31 6.11 10.29
N ILE A 125 -4.47 5.49 10.02
CA ILE A 125 -5.72 6.24 9.81
C ILE A 125 -6.25 6.82 11.14
N ILE A 126 -6.57 8.11 11.13
CA ILE A 126 -7.05 8.86 12.31
C ILE A 126 -8.38 9.58 12.07
N GLY A 127 -8.79 9.71 10.82
CA GLY A 127 -10.07 10.30 10.44
C GLY A 127 -10.50 9.90 9.04
N ILE A 128 -11.80 9.94 8.80
CA ILE A 128 -12.40 9.65 7.50
C ILE A 128 -13.66 10.49 7.31
N GLU A 129 -13.91 10.85 6.06
CA GLU A 129 -15.16 11.44 5.61
C GLU A 129 -15.73 10.55 4.50
N TYR A 130 -17.03 10.29 4.56
CA TYR A 130 -17.72 9.49 3.53
C TYR A 130 -19.20 9.84 3.42
N ILE A 131 -19.79 9.59 2.26
CA ILE A 131 -21.24 9.64 2.05
C ILE A 131 -21.80 8.24 2.28
N ASN A 132 -22.73 8.11 3.23
CA ASN A 132 -23.33 6.82 3.59
C ASN A 132 -24.47 6.42 2.62
N GLY A 133 -25.08 5.24 2.85
CA GLY A 133 -26.19 4.74 2.04
C GLY A 133 -27.50 5.54 2.09
N LYS A 134 -27.56 6.59 2.93
CA LYS A 134 -28.67 7.55 2.99
C LYS A 134 -28.34 8.88 2.31
N GLY A 135 -27.13 9.02 1.73
CA GLY A 135 -26.69 10.26 1.12
C GLY A 135 -26.18 11.31 2.12
N GLU A 136 -26.05 10.94 3.38
CA GLU A 136 -25.57 11.82 4.44
C GLU A 136 -24.04 11.85 4.46
N LEU A 137 -23.47 13.05 4.62
CA LEU A 137 -22.04 13.20 4.87
C LEU A 137 -21.73 12.80 6.31
N VAL A 138 -20.87 11.80 6.48
CA VAL A 138 -20.44 11.29 7.79
C VAL A 138 -18.96 11.60 7.96
N GLN A 139 -18.63 12.20 9.09
CA GLN A 139 -17.26 12.40 9.55
C GLN A 139 -17.02 11.56 10.79
N ALA A 140 -15.93 10.80 10.79
CA ALA A 140 -15.51 9.99 11.93
C ALA A 140 -14.01 10.10 12.16
N GLY A 141 -13.60 10.08 13.43
CA GLY A 141 -12.21 10.36 13.79
C GLY A 141 -11.94 11.87 13.89
N GLY A 142 -10.72 12.30 13.61
CA GLY A 142 -10.35 13.70 13.65
C GLY A 142 -8.92 13.94 13.20
N LYS A 143 -8.33 15.06 13.67
CA LYS A 143 -6.91 15.37 13.49
C LYS A 143 -6.02 14.77 14.60
N VAL A 144 -6.62 14.32 15.69
CA VAL A 144 -5.90 13.84 16.87
C VAL A 144 -6.06 12.33 17.07
N VAL A 145 -5.02 11.69 17.59
CA VAL A 145 -4.96 10.23 17.80
C VAL A 145 -5.92 9.76 18.91
N LYS A 146 -6.22 10.62 19.89
CA LYS A 146 -7.14 10.27 20.99
C LYS A 146 -8.58 10.45 20.54
N ASN A 147 -9.21 9.34 20.18
CA ASN A 147 -10.65 9.25 19.97
C ASN A 147 -11.18 8.02 20.71
N VAL A 148 -11.71 8.21 21.91
CA VAL A 148 -12.02 7.14 22.88
C VAL A 148 -13.52 6.95 23.13
N SER A 149 -14.38 7.44 22.22
CA SER A 149 -15.83 7.33 22.34
C SER A 149 -16.47 6.65 21.13
N GLY A 150 -17.34 5.68 21.41
CA GLY A 150 -18.18 5.04 20.39
C GLY A 150 -17.45 3.95 19.58
N TYR A 151 -18.07 3.57 18.46
CA TYR A 151 -17.50 2.63 17.51
C TYR A 151 -16.44 3.30 16.65
N ASP A 152 -15.39 2.57 16.30
CA ASP A 152 -14.34 3.02 15.39
C ASP A 152 -14.83 2.96 13.93
N LEU A 153 -15.62 3.96 13.54
CA LEU A 153 -16.14 4.07 12.18
C LEU A 153 -15.01 4.33 11.16
N THR A 154 -13.88 4.87 11.61
CA THR A 154 -12.70 5.07 10.75
C THR A 154 -12.14 3.73 10.30
N ARG A 155 -11.89 2.80 11.23
CA ARG A 155 -11.37 1.46 10.91
C ARG A 155 -12.43 0.53 10.31
N MET A 156 -13.72 0.81 10.54
CA MET A 156 -14.82 0.09 9.88
C MET A 156 -14.79 0.22 8.36
N MET A 157 -14.33 1.35 7.83
CA MET A 157 -14.30 1.60 6.37
C MET A 157 -13.15 0.87 5.65
N LEU A 158 -12.16 0.36 6.39
CA LEU A 158 -11.05 -0.40 5.82
C LEU A 158 -11.56 -1.73 5.26
N GLY A 159 -11.35 -1.94 3.96
CA GLY A 159 -11.82 -3.17 3.29
C GLY A 159 -13.31 -3.17 2.96
N SER A 160 -13.99 -2.02 3.06
CA SER A 160 -15.41 -1.89 2.73
C SER A 160 -15.74 -2.12 1.26
N GLN A 161 -14.74 -2.05 0.36
CA GLN A 161 -14.88 -2.21 -1.09
C GLN A 161 -16.01 -1.36 -1.71
N GLY A 162 -16.32 -0.21 -1.10
CA GLY A 162 -17.40 0.69 -1.51
C GLY A 162 -18.80 0.29 -1.01
N GLY A 163 -18.94 -0.82 -0.29
CA GLY A 163 -20.24 -1.32 0.20
C GLY A 163 -20.82 -0.57 1.39
N LEU A 164 -20.02 0.25 2.10
CA LEU A 164 -20.47 1.02 3.27
C LEU A 164 -20.66 2.51 2.98
N GLY A 165 -20.23 2.99 1.81
CA GLY A 165 -20.32 4.39 1.42
C GLY A 165 -19.22 4.81 0.45
N VAL A 166 -19.30 6.07 0.02
CA VAL A 166 -18.32 6.71 -0.85
C VAL A 166 -17.35 7.51 0.02
N ILE A 167 -16.11 7.05 0.17
CA ILE A 167 -15.06 7.77 0.93
C ILE A 167 -14.69 9.04 0.17
N THR A 168 -14.75 10.21 0.82
CA THR A 168 -14.50 11.52 0.20
C THR A 168 -13.20 12.15 0.68
N ALA A 169 -12.79 11.92 1.92
CA ALA A 169 -11.51 12.37 2.46
C ALA A 169 -10.99 11.43 3.56
N VAL A 170 -9.68 11.43 3.77
CA VAL A 170 -9.01 10.60 4.77
C VAL A 170 -7.91 11.37 5.48
N ASN A 171 -7.85 11.21 6.80
CA ASN A 171 -6.80 11.76 7.63
C ASN A 171 -5.86 10.65 8.10
N PHE A 172 -4.57 10.90 7.99
CA PHE A 172 -3.50 10.00 8.40
C PHE A 172 -2.58 10.67 9.41
N LYS A 173 -2.11 9.87 10.36
CA LYS A 173 -0.82 10.10 11.00
C LYS A 173 0.28 9.65 10.03
N VAL A 174 1.29 10.50 9.86
CA VAL A 174 2.50 10.20 9.09
C VAL A 174 3.68 9.99 10.03
N MET A 175 4.84 9.66 9.46
CA MET A 175 6.06 9.40 10.23
C MET A 175 7.25 10.07 9.56
N PRO A 176 8.34 10.35 10.30
CA PRO A 176 9.61 10.73 9.68
C PRO A 176 10.09 9.66 8.71
N ARG A 177 10.74 10.07 7.61
CA ARG A 177 11.39 9.11 6.71
C ARG A 177 12.44 8.30 7.48
N PRO A 178 12.55 6.99 7.25
CA PRO A 178 13.55 6.19 7.94
C PRO A 178 14.97 6.65 7.60
N VAL A 179 15.82 6.72 8.62
CA VAL A 179 17.22 7.16 8.51
C VAL A 179 18.05 6.09 7.81
N GLU A 180 18.84 6.50 6.81
CA GLU A 180 19.81 5.66 6.09
C GLU A 180 19.25 4.26 5.74
N PRO A 181 18.23 4.16 4.86
CA PRO A 181 17.70 2.87 4.43
C PRO A 181 18.77 2.03 3.76
N HIS A 182 18.65 0.70 3.78
CA HIS A 182 19.58 -0.25 3.14
C HIS A 182 18.82 -1.50 2.67
N GLY A 183 19.41 -2.22 1.72
CA GLY A 183 18.87 -3.48 1.20
C GLY A 183 19.92 -4.59 1.17
N MET A 184 19.47 -5.83 1.32
CA MET A 184 20.23 -7.05 1.04
C MET A 184 19.45 -7.92 0.09
N PHE A 185 20.14 -8.58 -0.86
CA PHE A 185 19.50 -9.50 -1.79
C PHE A 185 20.38 -10.70 -2.09
N GLY A 186 19.76 -11.81 -2.52
CA GLY A 186 20.47 -13.00 -2.98
C GLY A 186 19.64 -13.79 -3.98
N ILE A 187 20.33 -14.65 -4.73
CA ILE A 187 19.73 -15.53 -5.74
C ILE A 187 19.83 -16.97 -5.22
N PHE A 188 18.72 -17.68 -5.23
CA PHE A 188 18.58 -19.05 -4.76
C PHE A 188 18.09 -19.92 -5.92
N ARG A 189 18.66 -21.11 -6.09
CA ARG A 189 18.26 -22.03 -7.18
C ARG A 189 16.96 -22.77 -6.89
N ASP A 190 16.55 -22.76 -5.63
CA ASP A 190 15.41 -23.49 -5.09
C ASP A 190 14.81 -22.69 -3.92
N GLU A 191 13.85 -23.30 -3.24
CA GLU A 191 13.10 -22.69 -2.14
C GLU A 191 13.79 -22.83 -0.77
N ALA A 192 15.07 -23.22 -0.70
CA ALA A 192 15.79 -23.37 0.57
C ALA A 192 15.80 -22.09 1.41
N TRP A 193 15.68 -20.92 0.76
CA TRP A 193 15.54 -19.62 1.42
C TRP A 193 14.33 -19.53 2.36
N LEU A 194 13.28 -20.33 2.14
CA LEU A 194 12.11 -20.38 3.04
C LEU A 194 12.48 -20.86 4.44
N SER A 195 13.36 -21.88 4.54
CA SER A 195 13.82 -22.40 5.82
C SER A 195 14.68 -21.37 6.55
N GLN A 196 15.59 -20.71 5.83
CA GLN A 196 16.40 -19.62 6.37
C GLN A 196 15.53 -18.46 6.85
N LEU A 197 14.50 -18.08 6.08
CA LEU A 197 13.59 -17.02 6.47
C LEU A 197 12.82 -17.35 7.77
N LYS A 198 12.49 -18.63 8.01
CA LYS A 198 11.88 -19.06 9.29
C LYS A 198 12.82 -18.83 10.45
N GLU A 199 14.10 -19.16 10.33
CA GLU A 199 15.10 -18.89 11.37
C GLU A 199 15.28 -17.39 11.59
N LEU A 200 15.34 -16.60 10.52
CA LEU A 200 15.45 -15.14 10.59
C LEU A 200 14.30 -14.50 11.39
N ARG A 201 13.06 -14.99 11.20
CA ARG A 201 11.89 -14.49 11.93
C ARG A 201 11.97 -14.74 13.45
N LYS A 202 12.65 -15.80 13.88
CA LYS A 202 12.85 -16.08 15.32
C LYS A 202 13.74 -15.03 15.98
N LEU A 203 14.64 -14.41 15.21
CA LEU A 203 15.56 -13.37 15.69
C LEU A 203 14.87 -12.00 15.89
N ARG A 204 13.62 -11.82 15.40
CA ARG A 204 12.83 -10.58 15.55
C ARG A 204 13.60 -9.32 15.09
N ILE A 205 14.35 -9.45 14.00
CA ILE A 205 15.10 -8.36 13.39
C ILE A 205 14.12 -7.32 12.83
N PRO A 206 14.33 -6.01 13.06
CA PRO A 206 13.47 -4.94 12.53
C PRO A 206 13.73 -4.73 11.04
N LEU A 207 13.19 -5.62 10.21
CA LEU A 207 13.25 -5.55 8.75
C LEU A 207 12.05 -4.77 8.24
N ASN A 208 12.30 -3.72 7.44
CA ASN A 208 11.24 -2.91 6.86
C ASN A 208 10.39 -3.72 5.87
N TRP A 209 11.02 -4.53 5.02
CA TRP A 209 10.35 -5.36 4.03
C TRP A 209 11.15 -6.63 3.72
N ILE A 210 10.47 -7.71 3.30
CA ILE A 210 11.06 -8.95 2.77
C ILE A 210 10.19 -9.42 1.62
N GLN A 211 10.81 -9.67 0.47
CA GLN A 211 10.11 -10.03 -0.76
C GLN A 211 10.92 -11.03 -1.56
N ALA A 212 10.24 -11.95 -2.22
CA ALA A 212 10.86 -12.95 -3.07
C ALA A 212 10.14 -13.03 -4.42
N LEU A 213 10.92 -13.23 -5.49
CA LEU A 213 10.42 -13.35 -6.85
C LEU A 213 10.97 -14.61 -7.51
N SER A 214 10.09 -15.39 -8.14
CA SER A 214 10.51 -16.48 -9.02
C SER A 214 10.94 -15.93 -10.38
N THR A 215 12.08 -16.39 -10.88
CA THR A 215 12.56 -16.09 -12.23
C THR A 215 12.18 -17.20 -13.22
N SER A 216 12.27 -16.92 -14.51
CA SER A 216 11.87 -17.85 -15.58
C SER A 216 12.67 -19.16 -15.63
N ASP A 217 13.87 -19.17 -15.04
CA ASP A 217 14.75 -20.34 -14.88
C ASP A 217 14.48 -21.13 -13.59
N SER A 218 13.35 -20.87 -12.91
CA SER A 218 12.98 -21.47 -11.63
C SER A 218 13.89 -21.12 -10.45
N SER A 219 14.79 -20.14 -10.61
CA SER A 219 15.51 -19.53 -9.49
C SER A 219 14.61 -18.54 -8.73
N TRP A 220 15.09 -18.08 -7.58
CA TRP A 220 14.43 -17.11 -6.71
C TRP A 220 15.36 -15.95 -6.40
N VAL A 221 14.83 -14.73 -6.49
CA VAL A 221 15.49 -13.53 -5.98
C VAL A 221 14.83 -13.16 -4.67
N LEU A 222 15.56 -13.27 -3.56
CA LEU A 222 15.12 -12.81 -2.23
C LEU A 222 15.74 -11.44 -1.96
N GLY A 223 14.91 -10.49 -1.56
CA GLY A 223 15.35 -9.18 -1.08
C GLY A 223 14.78 -8.88 0.30
N MET A 224 15.54 -8.15 1.10
CA MET A 224 15.11 -7.61 2.39
C MET A 224 15.64 -6.19 2.60
N GLY A 225 14.86 -5.35 3.27
CA GLY A 225 15.23 -3.98 3.58
C GLY A 225 15.22 -3.69 5.06
N TYR A 226 16.08 -2.78 5.48
CA TYR A 226 16.21 -2.30 6.85
C TYR A 226 16.66 -0.85 6.84
N SER A 227 16.54 -0.16 7.98
CA SER A 227 16.96 1.24 8.12
C SER A 227 17.59 1.45 9.49
N GLY A 228 18.39 2.50 9.62
CA GLY A 228 18.98 2.92 10.88
C GLY A 228 20.43 3.38 10.74
N ASN A 229 20.95 3.91 11.84
CA ASN A 229 22.35 4.34 11.92
C ASN A 229 23.33 3.16 11.71
N LYS A 230 24.60 3.47 11.44
CA LYS A 230 25.66 2.49 11.18
C LYS A 230 25.74 1.34 12.20
N LEU A 231 25.54 1.61 13.49
CA LEU A 231 25.60 0.58 14.53
C LEU A 231 24.42 -0.41 14.40
N ASN A 232 23.20 0.11 14.22
CA ASN A 232 22.02 -0.71 14.00
C ASN A 232 22.14 -1.54 12.72
N ARG A 233 22.67 -0.95 11.64
CA ARG A 233 22.89 -1.67 10.39
C ARG A 233 23.87 -2.82 10.55
N ASN A 234 25.04 -2.56 11.13
CA ASN A 234 26.04 -3.61 11.34
C ASN A 234 25.48 -4.78 12.17
N ARG A 235 24.63 -4.48 13.18
CA ARG A 235 23.94 -5.52 13.96
C ARG A 235 22.97 -6.32 13.09
N ILE A 236 22.09 -5.65 12.36
CA ILE A 236 21.08 -6.28 11.47
C ILE A 236 21.77 -7.15 10.41
N GLU A 237 22.80 -6.62 9.74
CA GLU A 237 23.59 -7.35 8.75
C GLU A 237 24.30 -8.58 9.35
N GLY A 238 24.79 -8.47 10.59
CA GLY A 238 25.39 -9.60 11.33
C GLY A 238 24.38 -10.71 11.58
N GLU A 239 23.21 -10.38 12.13
CA GLU A 239 22.13 -11.34 12.41
C GLU A 239 21.58 -11.99 11.13
N ILE A 240 21.48 -11.23 10.03
CA ILE A 240 21.12 -11.80 8.73
C ILE A 240 22.19 -12.80 8.25
N ARG A 241 23.47 -12.48 8.42
CA ARG A 241 24.59 -13.37 8.04
C ARG A 241 24.68 -14.63 8.89
N GLU A 242 24.24 -14.62 10.14
CA GLU A 242 24.16 -15.84 10.96
C GLU A 242 23.21 -16.88 10.34
N VAL A 243 22.17 -16.42 9.64
CA VAL A 243 21.15 -17.27 9.03
C VAL A 243 21.44 -17.58 7.56
N PHE A 244 21.85 -16.58 6.79
CA PHE A 244 22.05 -16.69 5.34
C PHE A 244 23.52 -16.87 4.92
N GLY A 245 24.47 -16.83 5.87
CA GLY A 245 25.90 -16.80 5.57
C GLY A 245 26.26 -15.61 4.67
N ASN A 246 27.16 -15.86 3.71
CA ASN A 246 27.57 -14.88 2.70
C ASN A 246 26.75 -14.95 1.40
N THR A 247 25.57 -15.59 1.44
CA THR A 247 24.71 -15.79 0.26
C THR A 247 24.02 -14.51 -0.19
N LEU A 248 23.80 -13.58 0.75
CA LEU A 248 23.18 -12.29 0.47
C LEU A 248 24.24 -11.20 0.28
N ASN A 249 24.11 -10.44 -0.80
CA ASN A 249 24.91 -9.27 -1.09
C ASN A 249 24.28 -8.04 -0.44
N ILE A 250 25.11 -7.21 0.20
CA ILE A 250 24.69 -5.93 0.79
C ILE A 250 24.74 -4.85 -0.27
N GLN A 251 23.72 -3.99 -0.29
CA GLN A 251 23.70 -2.80 -1.11
C GLN A 251 23.37 -1.55 -0.30
N PRO A 252 24.20 -0.49 -0.39
CA PRO A 252 23.81 0.84 0.09
C PRO A 252 22.58 1.33 -0.66
N ASP A 253 21.64 1.97 0.04
CA ASP A 253 20.47 2.58 -0.58
C ASP A 253 20.86 3.68 -1.58
N GLY A 254 20.08 3.79 -2.66
CA GLY A 254 20.27 4.75 -3.74
C GLY A 254 21.40 4.47 -4.73
N LYS A 255 22.11 3.33 -4.65
CA LYS A 255 23.18 2.97 -5.61
C LYS A 255 22.82 1.75 -6.46
N SER A 256 22.78 1.94 -7.78
CA SER A 256 22.69 0.86 -8.77
C SER A 256 24.10 0.46 -9.26
N TYR A 257 24.37 -0.83 -9.40
CA TYR A 257 25.64 -1.37 -9.91
C TYR A 257 25.48 -2.07 -11.27
N SER A 258 26.57 -2.23 -12.02
CA SER A 258 26.58 -2.96 -13.28
C SER A 258 26.23 -4.44 -13.06
N GLY A 259 25.21 -4.95 -13.75
CA GLY A 259 24.67 -6.31 -13.59
C GLY A 259 23.56 -6.46 -12.54
N GLN A 260 23.25 -5.39 -11.80
CA GLN A 260 22.10 -5.36 -10.90
C GLN A 260 20.83 -5.06 -11.70
N ILE A 261 19.80 -5.89 -11.51
CA ILE A 261 18.53 -5.69 -12.19
C ILE A 261 17.59 -4.85 -11.30
N PHE A 262 17.46 -5.10 -9.99
CA PHE A 262 16.70 -4.19 -9.09
C PHE A 262 17.03 -4.36 -7.60
N THR A 263 17.05 -3.26 -6.84
CA THR A 263 16.81 -3.23 -5.39
C THR A 263 16.00 -1.99 -5.03
N PRO A 264 15.13 -2.04 -4.01
CA PRO A 264 14.32 -0.90 -3.61
C PRO A 264 15.23 0.09 -2.92
N GLY A 265 15.71 1.04 -3.70
CA GLY A 265 16.31 2.23 -3.15
C GLY A 265 15.23 3.14 -2.55
N GLU A 266 15.27 4.42 -2.93
CA GLU A 266 14.20 5.39 -2.66
C GLU A 266 12.81 4.94 -3.16
N GLN A 267 12.76 4.05 -4.16
CA GLN A 267 11.52 3.56 -4.79
C GLN A 267 10.68 2.62 -3.92
N ARG A 268 11.15 2.24 -2.72
CA ARG A 268 10.42 1.34 -1.80
C ARG A 268 9.05 1.88 -1.34
N PHE A 269 8.81 3.18 -1.51
CA PHE A 269 7.54 3.85 -1.19
C PHE A 269 6.67 4.14 -2.42
N THR A 270 7.19 3.93 -3.63
CA THR A 270 6.53 4.32 -4.90
C THR A 270 6.30 3.14 -5.85
N GLY A 271 6.30 1.90 -5.35
CA GLY A 271 5.95 0.70 -6.11
C GLY A 271 7.13 -0.25 -6.31
N PHE A 272 7.16 -1.33 -5.54
CA PHE A 272 8.16 -2.40 -5.66
C PHE A 272 7.91 -3.27 -6.90
N LEU A 273 6.65 -3.65 -7.16
CA LEU A 273 6.30 -4.59 -8.22
C LEU A 273 6.50 -4.03 -9.64
N PRO A 274 5.99 -2.83 -9.99
CA PRO A 274 6.16 -2.30 -11.35
C PRO A 274 7.64 -2.10 -11.69
N SER A 275 8.41 -1.49 -10.78
CA SER A 275 9.84 -1.26 -11.00
C SER A 275 10.66 -2.55 -11.10
N ILE A 276 10.26 -3.62 -10.40
CA ILE A 276 10.86 -4.95 -10.58
C ILE A 276 10.48 -5.57 -11.91
N ARG A 277 9.20 -5.52 -12.27
CA ARG A 277 8.74 -6.11 -13.51
C ARG A 277 9.36 -5.42 -14.72
N ASP A 278 9.50 -4.10 -14.67
CA ASP A 278 10.19 -3.30 -15.68
C ASP A 278 11.67 -3.67 -15.76
N ALA A 279 12.35 -3.74 -14.60
CA ALA A 279 13.75 -4.08 -14.53
C ALA A 279 14.05 -5.49 -15.06
N TRP A 280 13.25 -6.47 -14.66
CA TRP A 280 13.43 -7.88 -15.00
C TRP A 280 12.66 -8.30 -16.26
N LYS A 281 11.99 -7.37 -16.94
CA LYS A 281 11.12 -7.63 -18.11
C LYS A 281 10.12 -8.77 -17.87
N MET A 282 9.51 -8.79 -16.67
CA MET A 282 8.61 -9.87 -16.25
C MET A 282 7.18 -9.62 -16.76
N GLU A 283 6.67 -10.58 -17.55
CA GLU A 283 5.26 -10.68 -17.93
C GLU A 283 4.33 -10.71 -16.69
N GLU A 284 3.07 -10.28 -16.83
CA GLU A 284 2.06 -10.21 -15.74
C GLU A 284 1.84 -11.54 -15.01
N SER A 285 2.25 -12.67 -15.62
CA SER A 285 2.08 -14.03 -15.12
C SER A 285 3.11 -14.50 -14.08
N HIS A 286 4.11 -13.67 -13.72
CA HIS A 286 5.15 -14.11 -12.77
C HIS A 286 4.73 -13.97 -11.30
N PHE A 287 5.05 -14.99 -10.50
CA PHE A 287 4.60 -15.11 -9.12
C PHE A 287 5.42 -14.22 -8.17
N HIS A 288 4.71 -13.31 -7.47
CA HIS A 288 5.30 -12.41 -6.51
C HIS A 288 4.84 -12.76 -5.10
N VAL A 289 5.79 -13.08 -4.23
CA VAL A 289 5.50 -13.52 -2.87
C VAL A 289 5.75 -12.39 -1.87
N PHE A 290 4.69 -12.02 -1.14
CA PHE A 290 4.85 -11.30 0.12
C PHE A 290 5.16 -12.27 1.25
N ALA A 291 6.36 -12.15 1.80
CA ALA A 291 6.71 -12.87 3.02
C ALA A 291 6.30 -12.08 4.28
N THR A 292 5.05 -11.59 4.33
CA THR A 292 4.48 -10.92 5.51
C THR A 292 3.56 -11.83 6.34
N LEU A 293 3.09 -12.94 5.76
CA LEU A 293 2.35 -14.02 6.44
C LEU A 293 3.28 -15.19 6.72
N PRO A 294 2.92 -16.17 7.57
CA PRO A 294 3.61 -17.45 7.60
C PRO A 294 3.64 -18.00 6.17
N THR A 295 4.81 -17.99 5.54
CA THR A 295 5.04 -18.40 4.14
C THR A 295 4.84 -19.90 3.93
N GLU A 296 4.37 -20.60 4.96
CA GLU A 296 4.11 -22.04 5.03
C GLU A 296 2.99 -22.50 4.09
N GLU A 297 2.15 -21.59 3.60
CA GLU A 297 0.99 -21.89 2.74
C GLU A 297 0.96 -21.14 1.40
N ILE A 298 2.09 -20.58 0.96
CA ILE A 298 2.14 -19.84 -0.32
C ILE A 298 1.72 -20.70 -1.52
N PHE A 299 1.99 -22.00 -1.48
CA PHE A 299 1.61 -22.94 -2.54
C PHE A 299 0.21 -23.54 -2.36
N THR A 300 -0.47 -23.28 -1.24
CA THR A 300 -1.86 -23.66 -1.00
C THR A 300 -2.83 -22.50 -1.18
N PHE A 301 -2.34 -21.30 -1.53
CA PHE A 301 -3.19 -20.16 -1.89
C PHE A 301 -3.96 -20.49 -3.19
N PRO A 302 -5.30 -20.47 -3.17
CA PRO A 302 -6.08 -20.66 -4.37
C PRO A 302 -5.91 -19.41 -5.25
N PHE A 303 -5.33 -19.59 -6.44
CA PHE A 303 -5.30 -18.57 -7.50
C PHE A 303 -6.66 -18.44 -8.18
#